data_AF-A0A9W4XP65-F1
#
_entry.id   AF-A0A9W4XP65-F1
#
_cell.length_a   1.000
_cell.length_b   1.000
_cell.length_c   1.000
_cell.angle_alpha   90.00
_cell.angle_beta   90.00
_cell.angle_gamma   90.00
#
_symmetry.space_group_name_H-M   'P 1'
#
loop_
_entity.id
_entity.type
_entity.pdbx_description
1 polymer ?
#
loop_
_entity_poly.entity_id
_entity_poly.type
_entity_poly.pdbx_seq_one_letter_code
_entity_poly.pdbx_strand_id
1 'polypeptide(L)'
;MLPPPFYPFCRLIIAYIIEFPSYFQMAYTMTSEKEAIIPTLGVTGKSLQRAPSTLMGLSQELRREICEHLSKQDLVNASLVNKAMQDAAIRPLYRNIALRLEDHNTKTINRISDMLTRENPGIEHIQHVRIKNWCESPRTSCQHWADVSMATTKYLINGLPRDQLKSFSWDSIHDLKPDLSMLLLKRQRKLEHVELMPLTHSQFTCIKHNFETDENLTKAVQNAKSLLLMPNADCCLDAAGLLVRSAKKTKIFKFNGDELDDSVRRISTNEEGEVTDPVFTKVLSHLKQPGAQPMQLTCLSLYNVDLEHCKTSYATVINFSTLKKLRLLYCWRLELFLECMMSPDHDYAPRLEQFMILNVQDDHEHQLPSILDSFLGYFRGLKDLQLQLVNPGVLPAVRNITRHGETLERLSVNVRKEPRSVTPEFTSYSAPLELTQLCTSLPNLTQLAISIEEWPEAVETSLSPEEGSFEQDVVAPLSKLPKLRLLNVLNWPTLNDEYIFPVAAYGALLDSQATSFFRKFSESQARQHKDKLNTLRVLAFGEHEDNENNISGIKSEDQEPTMPRFVYWRDQGRSEWSESQDTARAVRVKEQNISQLGVDTGLLKNNLKIRSSGGPASDF
;
A
#
# COMPACT_ATOMS: atom_id res chain seq x y z
N MET A 1 -6.67 35.49 37.82
CA MET A 1 -5.82 35.36 36.62
C MET A 1 -6.64 34.66 35.55
N LEU A 2 -7.09 35.40 34.54
CA LEU A 2 -7.82 34.87 33.38
C LEU A 2 -6.81 34.22 32.41
N PRO A 3 -7.14 33.12 31.73
CA PRO A 3 -6.29 32.55 30.68
C PRO A 3 -6.33 33.46 29.42
N PRO A 4 -5.27 33.44 28.59
CA PRO A 4 -5.12 34.34 27.46
C PRO A 4 -6.12 34.00 26.33
N PRO A 5 -6.45 34.97 25.45
CA PRO A 5 -7.50 34.81 24.47
C PRO A 5 -7.08 33.91 23.30
N PHE A 6 -8.01 33.01 22.94
CA PHE A 6 -8.04 32.17 21.74
C PHE A 6 -7.99 33.03 20.46
N TYR A 7 -6.80 33.29 19.93
CA TYR A 7 -6.61 34.00 18.65
C TYR A 7 -6.08 33.17 17.45
N PRO A 8 -5.36 32.04 17.59
CA PRO A 8 -4.86 31.33 16.41
C PRO A 8 -5.90 30.45 15.69
N PHE A 9 -6.92 29.94 16.39
CA PHE A 9 -7.93 29.03 15.82
C PHE A 9 -8.90 29.73 14.85
N CYS A 10 -9.28 30.99 15.14
CA CYS A 10 -10.16 31.78 14.25
C CYS A 10 -9.45 32.17 12.95
N ARG A 11 -8.12 32.32 12.94
CA ARG A 11 -7.36 32.63 11.71
C ARG A 11 -7.25 31.43 10.77
N LEU A 12 -7.14 30.21 11.28
CA LEU A 12 -7.05 29.01 10.46
C LEU A 12 -8.36 28.73 9.69
N ILE A 13 -9.52 28.94 10.34
CA ILE A 13 -10.84 28.75 9.72
C ILE A 13 -11.14 29.86 8.70
N ILE A 14 -10.75 31.11 8.99
CA ILE A 14 -10.91 32.22 8.04
C ILE A 14 -9.97 32.06 6.83
N ALA A 15 -8.75 31.56 7.01
CA ALA A 15 -7.85 31.24 5.90
C ALA A 15 -8.40 30.12 5.00
N TYR A 16 -8.96 29.06 5.59
CA TYR A 16 -9.57 27.95 4.83
C TYR A 16 -10.80 28.37 4.02
N ILE A 17 -11.57 29.36 4.51
CA ILE A 17 -12.74 29.93 3.79
C ILE A 17 -12.28 30.85 2.64
N ILE A 18 -11.11 31.47 2.73
CA ILE A 18 -10.57 32.38 1.71
C ILE A 18 -9.85 31.61 0.58
N GLU A 19 -9.19 30.48 0.88
CA GLU A 19 -8.41 29.73 -0.11
C GLU A 19 -9.23 28.78 -1.01
N PHE A 20 -10.49 28.47 -0.67
CA PHE A 20 -11.34 27.58 -1.47
C PHE A 20 -12.75 28.16 -1.80
N PRO A 21 -12.85 29.24 -2.60
CA PRO A 21 -14.15 29.85 -2.96
C PRO A 21 -15.08 28.92 -3.76
N SER A 22 -14.50 27.98 -4.51
CA SER A 22 -15.22 27.06 -5.43
C SER A 22 -16.15 26.08 -4.70
N TYR A 23 -15.85 25.71 -3.45
CA TYR A 23 -16.69 24.81 -2.67
C TYR A 23 -17.94 25.50 -2.09
N PHE A 24 -17.84 26.78 -1.73
CA PHE A 24 -18.99 27.56 -1.26
C PHE A 24 -20.00 27.79 -2.39
N GLN A 25 -19.52 27.93 -3.63
CA GLN A 25 -20.34 28.13 -4.81
C GLN A 25 -21.07 26.84 -5.24
N MET A 26 -20.47 25.67 -4.98
CA MET A 26 -21.05 24.35 -5.25
C MET A 26 -22.13 23.95 -4.23
N ALA A 27 -21.95 24.31 -2.95
CA ALA A 27 -22.96 24.12 -1.91
C ALA A 27 -24.21 25.00 -2.15
N TYR A 28 -24.02 26.22 -2.66
CA TYR A 28 -25.10 27.16 -2.96
C TYR A 28 -25.93 26.73 -4.19
N THR A 29 -25.30 26.09 -5.18
CA THR A 29 -25.98 25.56 -6.38
C THR A 29 -26.79 24.31 -6.06
N MET A 30 -26.31 23.43 -5.17
CA MET A 30 -27.06 22.22 -4.78
C MET A 30 -28.33 22.51 -3.96
N THR A 31 -28.39 23.63 -3.25
CA THR A 31 -29.64 24.10 -2.60
C THR A 31 -30.64 24.71 -3.57
N SER A 32 -30.20 25.19 -4.74
CA SER A 32 -31.06 25.84 -5.73
C SER A 32 -31.78 24.87 -6.67
N GLU A 33 -31.24 23.67 -6.90
CA GLU A 33 -31.80 22.72 -7.89
C GLU A 33 -32.92 21.81 -7.34
N LYS A 34 -33.20 21.83 -6.03
CA LYS A 34 -34.25 21.00 -5.41
C LYS A 34 -35.58 21.71 -5.13
N GLU A 35 -35.72 23.00 -5.49
CA GLU A 35 -36.96 23.78 -5.30
C GLU A 35 -37.69 24.11 -6.62
N ALA A 36 -37.70 23.20 -7.58
CA ALA A 36 -38.55 23.32 -8.76
C ALA A 36 -39.55 22.16 -8.79
N ILE A 37 -40.74 22.36 -8.20
CA ILE A 37 -42.06 21.81 -8.60
C ILE A 37 -43.16 22.32 -7.62
N ILE A 38 -44.20 22.93 -8.19
CA ILE A 38 -45.52 23.41 -7.68
C ILE A 38 -45.71 24.95 -7.55
N PRO A 39 -46.83 25.52 -8.06
CA PRO A 39 -46.90 26.89 -8.56
C PRO A 39 -47.56 27.91 -7.62
N THR A 40 -47.10 29.15 -7.78
CA THR A 40 -47.75 30.47 -7.51
C THR A 40 -49.06 30.49 -6.72
N LEU A 41 -48.99 31.05 -5.50
CA LEU A 41 -49.93 32.04 -4.96
C LEU A 41 -49.34 32.69 -3.69
N GLY A 42 -49.31 34.03 -3.66
CA GLY A 42 -49.27 34.82 -2.41
C GLY A 42 -47.90 35.23 -1.88
N VAL A 43 -47.38 36.35 -2.40
CA VAL A 43 -46.28 37.11 -1.80
C VAL A 43 -46.75 37.75 -0.48
N THR A 44 -46.13 37.39 0.64
CA THR A 44 -45.86 38.34 1.75
C THR A 44 -44.53 37.96 2.40
N GLY A 45 -43.77 38.99 2.79
CA GLY A 45 -42.31 38.97 2.91
C GLY A 45 -41.71 37.90 3.82
N LYS A 46 -40.74 37.16 3.28
CA LYS A 46 -39.70 36.49 4.06
C LYS A 46 -38.41 37.27 3.92
N SER A 47 -37.88 37.70 5.05
CA SER A 47 -36.54 38.26 5.19
C SER A 47 -35.52 37.34 4.50
N LEU A 48 -34.62 37.89 3.68
CA LEU A 48 -33.39 37.20 3.31
C LEU A 48 -32.68 36.76 4.60
N GLN A 49 -32.64 35.46 4.86
CA GLN A 49 -31.93 34.90 6.00
C GLN A 49 -30.44 35.25 5.83
N ARG A 50 -29.91 36.03 6.78
CA ARG A 50 -28.47 36.31 6.88
C ARG A 50 -27.71 34.99 6.92
N ALA A 51 -26.70 34.85 6.06
CA ALA A 51 -25.79 33.71 6.09
C ALA A 51 -25.19 33.55 7.51
N PRO A 52 -25.06 32.32 8.02
CA PRO A 52 -24.50 32.09 9.34
C PRO A 52 -23.07 32.62 9.41
N SER A 53 -22.82 33.60 10.29
CA SER A 53 -21.52 34.25 10.46
C SER A 53 -20.51 33.45 11.29
N THR A 54 -20.90 32.26 11.75
CA THR A 54 -20.06 31.39 12.59
C THR A 54 -20.27 29.93 12.22
N LEU A 55 -19.25 29.09 12.46
CA LEU A 55 -19.31 27.63 12.27
C LEU A 55 -20.50 26.99 13.01
N MET A 56 -20.90 27.55 14.14
CA MET A 56 -22.02 27.07 14.96
C MET A 56 -23.39 27.43 14.38
N GLY A 57 -23.46 28.40 13.47
CA GLY A 57 -24.66 28.71 12.70
C GLY A 57 -24.88 27.76 11.52
N LEU A 58 -23.93 26.88 11.21
CA LEU A 58 -24.10 25.86 10.17
C LEU A 58 -25.01 24.72 10.65
N SER A 59 -25.68 24.07 9.69
CA SER A 59 -26.47 22.86 9.96
C SER A 59 -25.58 21.75 10.56
N GLN A 60 -26.20 20.80 11.26
CA GLN A 60 -25.47 19.66 11.81
C GLN A 60 -24.80 18.81 10.73
N GLU A 61 -25.45 18.68 9.56
CA GLU A 61 -24.92 17.93 8.42
C GLU A 61 -23.66 18.57 7.86
N LEU A 62 -23.66 19.90 7.65
CA LEU A 62 -22.49 20.62 7.16
C LEU A 62 -21.32 20.56 8.15
N ARG A 63 -21.59 20.66 9.46
CA ARG A 63 -20.54 20.50 10.48
C ARG A 63 -19.92 19.10 10.46
N ARG A 64 -20.73 18.06 10.25
CA ARG A 64 -20.25 16.68 10.10
C ARG A 64 -19.40 16.51 8.85
N GLU A 65 -19.86 17.04 7.72
CA GLU A 65 -19.11 16.99 6.45
C GLU A 65 -17.76 17.66 6.60
N ILE A 66 -17.72 18.86 7.20
CA ILE A 66 -16.45 19.56 7.50
C ILE A 66 -15.55 18.68 8.37
N CYS A 67 -16.07 18.05 9.42
CA CYS A 67 -15.27 17.19 10.29
C CYS A 67 -14.71 15.95 9.57
N GLU A 68 -15.42 15.36 8.60
CA GLU A 68 -14.89 14.21 7.83
C GLU A 68 -13.63 14.57 7.01
N HIS A 69 -13.35 15.86 6.80
CA HIS A 69 -12.17 16.35 6.09
C HIS A 69 -11.05 16.88 7.01
N LEU A 70 -11.25 16.88 8.33
CA LEU A 70 -10.24 17.35 9.28
C LEU A 70 -9.19 16.28 9.57
N SER A 71 -7.96 16.73 9.86
CA SER A 71 -6.90 15.84 10.36
C SER A 71 -7.28 15.23 11.70
N LYS A 72 -6.66 14.11 12.09
CA LYS A 72 -6.93 13.46 13.39
C LYS A 72 -6.66 14.42 14.56
N GLN A 73 -5.63 15.24 14.48
CA GLN A 73 -5.29 16.21 15.53
C GLN A 73 -6.35 17.32 15.60
N ASP A 74 -6.83 17.80 14.46
CA ASP A 74 -7.87 18.82 14.40
C ASP A 74 -9.22 18.28 14.86
N LEU A 75 -9.53 17.02 14.60
CA LEU A 75 -10.71 16.33 15.12
C LEU A 75 -10.69 16.25 16.66
N VAL A 76 -9.54 15.93 17.26
CA VAL A 76 -9.38 15.97 18.72
C VAL A 76 -9.66 17.38 19.24
N ASN A 77 -9.03 18.39 18.64
CA ASN A 77 -9.22 19.79 19.04
C ASN A 77 -10.68 20.22 18.88
N ALA A 78 -11.32 19.90 17.76
CA ALA A 78 -12.73 20.19 17.48
C ALA A 78 -13.66 19.54 18.51
N SER A 79 -13.36 18.30 18.92
CA SER A 79 -14.16 17.59 19.92
C SER A 79 -14.15 18.23 21.31
N LEU A 80 -13.14 19.06 21.61
CA LEU A 80 -12.99 19.77 22.88
C LEU A 80 -13.64 21.16 22.89
N VAL A 81 -14.11 21.67 21.74
CA VAL A 81 -14.64 23.04 21.63
C VAL A 81 -16.00 23.17 22.30
N ASN A 82 -16.96 22.32 21.92
CA ASN A 82 -18.32 22.27 22.48
C ASN A 82 -19.01 20.97 22.10
N LYS A 83 -20.17 20.70 22.71
CA LYS A 83 -20.96 19.47 22.48
C LYS A 83 -21.34 19.24 21.01
N ALA A 84 -21.68 20.28 20.27
CA ALA A 84 -22.10 20.09 18.87
C ALA A 84 -20.94 19.74 17.94
N MET A 85 -19.75 20.32 18.19
CA MET A 85 -18.52 19.93 17.49
C MET A 85 -18.01 18.57 17.96
N GLN A 86 -18.18 18.25 19.25
CA GLN A 86 -17.94 16.91 19.79
C GLN A 86 -18.79 15.87 19.05
N ASP A 87 -20.10 16.08 18.93
CA ASP A 87 -21.00 15.18 18.22
C ASP A 87 -20.66 15.05 16.72
N ALA A 88 -20.11 16.10 16.11
CA ALA A 88 -19.67 16.08 14.71
C ALA A 88 -18.31 15.37 14.53
N ALA A 89 -17.38 15.55 15.46
CA ALA A 89 -16.00 15.05 15.37
C ALA A 89 -15.84 13.61 15.87
N ILE A 90 -16.67 13.14 16.82
CA ILE A 90 -16.56 11.79 17.40
C ILE A 90 -16.62 10.72 16.30
N ARG A 91 -17.55 10.83 15.35
CA ARG A 91 -17.74 9.82 14.30
C ARG A 91 -16.48 9.61 13.46
N PRO A 92 -15.92 10.61 12.76
CA PRO A 92 -14.70 10.42 11.97
C PRO A 92 -13.49 10.03 12.84
N LEU A 93 -13.42 10.49 14.09
CA LEU A 93 -12.32 10.15 15.02
C LEU A 93 -12.32 8.67 15.42
N TYR A 94 -13.49 8.06 15.61
CA TYR A 94 -13.63 6.65 16.02
C TYR A 94 -13.85 5.68 14.86
N ARG A 95 -14.19 6.17 13.67
CA ARG A 95 -14.54 5.33 12.51
C ARG A 95 -13.46 4.30 12.15
N ASN A 96 -12.20 4.72 12.23
CA ASN A 96 -11.04 3.91 11.88
C ASN A 96 -10.11 3.78 13.09
N ILE A 97 -10.01 2.57 13.64
CA ILE A 97 -9.17 2.26 14.79
C ILE A 97 -8.02 1.37 14.33
N ALA A 98 -6.79 1.84 14.53
CA ALA A 98 -5.58 1.04 14.39
C ALA A 98 -5.01 0.77 15.78
N LEU A 99 -5.02 -0.50 16.21
CA LEU A 99 -4.46 -0.93 17.48
C LEU A 99 -3.08 -1.50 17.24
N ARG A 100 -2.09 -0.96 17.93
CA ARG A 100 -0.77 -1.58 18.03
C ARG A 100 -0.71 -2.35 19.33
N LEU A 101 -0.59 -3.66 19.23
CA LEU A 101 -0.43 -4.53 20.39
C LEU A 101 1.07 -4.57 20.73
N GLU A 102 1.58 -3.45 21.25
CA GLU A 102 2.96 -3.32 21.71
C GLU A 102 3.02 -3.66 23.21
N ASP A 103 3.80 -4.69 23.53
CA ASP A 103 4.18 -5.16 24.87
C ASP A 103 3.07 -5.51 25.87
N HIS A 104 3.41 -6.32 26.87
CA HIS A 104 2.55 -6.75 27.99
C HIS A 104 2.01 -5.62 28.89
N ASN A 105 2.08 -4.36 28.44
CA ASN A 105 1.60 -3.26 29.25
C ASN A 105 0.09 -3.39 29.40
N THR A 106 -0.34 -3.59 30.66
CA THR A 106 -1.68 -3.33 31.17
C THR A 106 -2.27 -2.05 30.58
N LYS A 107 -1.45 -1.06 30.20
CA LYS A 107 -1.86 0.14 29.46
C LYS A 107 -2.63 -0.16 28.17
N THR A 108 -2.23 -1.14 27.34
CA THR A 108 -2.92 -1.45 26.08
C THR A 108 -4.28 -2.08 26.35
N ILE A 109 -4.34 -3.04 27.27
CA ILE A 109 -5.59 -3.66 27.72
C ILE A 109 -6.51 -2.63 28.37
N ASN A 110 -5.98 -1.76 29.24
CA ASN A 110 -6.74 -0.68 29.87
C ASN A 110 -7.27 0.31 28.83
N ARG A 111 -6.46 0.72 27.84
CA ARG A 111 -6.93 1.57 26.72
C ARG A 111 -8.04 0.92 25.91
N ILE A 112 -7.94 -0.39 25.64
CA ILE A 112 -9.00 -1.14 24.97
C ILE A 112 -10.24 -1.23 25.85
N SER A 113 -10.07 -1.49 27.15
CA SER A 113 -11.17 -1.50 28.12
C SER A 113 -11.88 -0.15 28.16
N ASP A 114 -11.15 0.95 28.32
CA ASP A 114 -11.65 2.32 28.33
C ASP A 114 -12.41 2.64 27.04
N MET A 115 -11.85 2.23 25.89
CA MET A 115 -12.50 2.38 24.58
C MET A 115 -13.81 1.62 24.48
N LEU A 116 -13.91 0.44 25.09
CA LEU A 116 -15.08 -0.44 25.04
C LEU A 116 -16.10 -0.16 26.16
N THR A 117 -15.85 0.82 27.02
CA THR A 117 -16.82 1.24 28.03
C THR A 117 -18.08 1.81 27.36
N ARG A 118 -19.24 1.61 28.00
CA ARG A 118 -20.51 2.21 27.55
C ARG A 118 -20.53 3.73 27.67
N GLU A 119 -19.65 4.28 28.50
CA GLU A 119 -19.48 5.72 28.69
C GLU A 119 -18.74 6.37 27.52
N ASN A 120 -18.03 5.58 26.70
CA ASN A 120 -17.38 6.08 25.51
C ASN A 120 -18.41 6.31 24.39
N PRO A 121 -18.71 7.58 24.01
CA PRO A 121 -19.68 7.88 22.97
C PRO A 121 -19.20 7.45 21.57
N GLY A 122 -17.91 7.16 21.41
CA GLY A 122 -17.32 6.75 20.14
C GLY A 122 -17.54 5.28 19.78
N ILE A 123 -17.92 4.43 20.75
CA ILE A 123 -17.93 2.97 20.55
C ILE A 123 -18.88 2.55 19.41
N GLU A 124 -20.01 3.23 19.24
CA GLU A 124 -21.02 2.96 18.20
C GLU A 124 -20.59 3.40 16.79
N HIS A 125 -19.49 4.15 16.68
CA HIS A 125 -18.99 4.69 15.42
C HIS A 125 -17.82 3.90 14.83
N ILE A 126 -17.24 2.95 15.58
CA ILE A 126 -16.14 2.10 15.13
C ILE A 126 -16.60 1.20 13.96
N GLN A 127 -16.07 1.42 12.75
CA GLN A 127 -16.44 0.62 11.57
C GLN A 127 -15.27 -0.19 11.02
N HIS A 128 -14.06 0.28 11.23
CA HIS A 128 -12.86 -0.32 10.68
C HIS A 128 -11.85 -0.53 11.81
N VAL A 129 -11.47 -1.79 12.04
CA VAL A 129 -10.44 -2.16 13.01
C VAL A 129 -9.26 -2.78 12.27
N ARG A 130 -8.06 -2.27 12.54
CA ARG A 130 -6.81 -2.89 12.10
C ARG A 130 -5.97 -3.21 13.33
N ILE A 131 -5.57 -4.46 13.46
CA ILE A 131 -4.66 -4.90 14.52
C ILE A 131 -3.27 -5.04 13.90
N LYS A 132 -2.32 -4.28 14.43
CA LYS A 132 -0.91 -4.37 14.09
C LYS A 132 -0.19 -5.03 15.26
N ASN A 133 0.42 -6.18 15.01
CA ASN A 133 1.23 -6.86 16.02
C ASN A 133 2.69 -6.88 15.54
N TRP A 134 3.59 -6.53 16.45
CA TRP A 134 5.01 -6.41 16.14
C TRP A 134 5.78 -7.31 17.11
N CYS A 135 6.20 -8.50 16.67
CA CYS A 135 7.22 -9.26 17.41
C CYS A 135 8.59 -8.86 16.85
N GLU A 136 9.44 -8.25 17.68
CA GLU A 136 10.78 -7.80 17.25
C GLU A 136 11.76 -8.96 17.01
N SER A 137 11.52 -10.13 17.61
CA SER A 137 12.42 -11.28 17.56
C SER A 137 11.69 -12.56 17.18
N PRO A 138 11.91 -13.12 15.96
CA PRO A 138 11.19 -14.30 15.48
C PRO A 138 11.53 -15.62 16.20
N ARG A 139 12.44 -15.66 17.18
CA ARG A 139 13.06 -16.94 17.58
C ARG A 139 12.78 -17.51 18.97
N THR A 140 12.36 -16.77 20.01
CA THR A 140 12.25 -17.42 21.34
C THR A 140 11.19 -16.89 22.33
N SER A 141 10.52 -15.76 22.09
CA SER A 141 9.48 -15.25 23.01
C SER A 141 8.06 -15.29 22.44
N CYS A 142 7.90 -15.33 21.11
CA CYS A 142 6.63 -14.95 20.48
C CYS A 142 5.40 -15.84 20.76
N GLN A 143 5.52 -17.05 21.33
CA GLN A 143 4.35 -17.88 21.61
C GLN A 143 3.43 -17.26 22.68
N HIS A 144 4.03 -16.74 23.77
CA HIS A 144 3.29 -16.02 24.81
C HIS A 144 2.66 -14.73 24.26
N TRP A 145 3.34 -14.07 23.32
CA TRP A 145 2.82 -12.90 22.61
C TRP A 145 1.62 -13.23 21.75
N ALA A 146 1.66 -14.34 21.02
CA ALA A 146 0.53 -14.83 20.25
C ALA A 146 -0.68 -15.02 21.16
N ASP A 147 -0.53 -15.68 22.31
CA ASP A 147 -1.66 -15.93 23.21
C ASP A 147 -2.25 -14.65 23.84
N VAL A 148 -1.41 -13.71 24.28
CA VAL A 148 -1.89 -12.42 24.81
C VAL A 148 -2.56 -11.58 23.73
N SER A 149 -2.01 -11.52 22.53
CA SER A 149 -2.63 -10.83 21.40
C SER A 149 -3.97 -11.46 21.00
N MET A 150 -4.06 -12.78 21.02
CA MET A 150 -5.33 -13.50 20.77
C MET A 150 -6.37 -13.21 21.85
N ALA A 151 -5.99 -13.25 23.13
CA ALA A 151 -6.90 -12.95 24.25
C ALA A 151 -7.40 -11.50 24.20
N THR A 152 -6.50 -10.55 23.93
CA THR A 152 -6.83 -9.12 23.77
C THR A 152 -7.76 -8.89 22.59
N THR A 153 -7.52 -9.58 21.48
CA THR A 153 -8.38 -9.48 20.28
C THR A 153 -9.75 -10.10 20.53
N LYS A 154 -9.82 -11.23 21.25
CA LYS A 154 -11.08 -11.85 21.68
C LYS A 154 -11.87 -10.93 22.60
N TYR A 155 -11.20 -10.25 23.54
CA TYR A 155 -11.82 -9.25 24.41
C TYR A 155 -12.40 -8.09 23.58
N LEU A 156 -11.62 -7.57 22.64
CA LEU A 156 -12.04 -6.51 21.71
C LEU A 156 -13.31 -6.91 20.93
N ILE A 157 -13.29 -8.05 20.24
CA ILE A 157 -14.40 -8.51 19.41
C ILE A 157 -15.68 -8.74 20.23
N ASN A 158 -15.55 -9.17 21.49
CA ASN A 158 -16.69 -9.35 22.39
C ASN A 158 -17.25 -8.03 22.93
N GLY A 159 -16.40 -7.04 23.19
CA GLY A 159 -16.81 -5.73 23.67
C GLY A 159 -17.40 -4.84 22.58
N LEU A 160 -17.06 -5.06 21.31
CA LEU A 160 -17.64 -4.31 20.20
C LEU A 160 -19.15 -4.60 20.04
N PRO A 161 -19.95 -3.56 19.70
CA PRO A 161 -21.35 -3.76 19.36
C PRO A 161 -21.50 -4.68 18.14
N ARG A 162 -22.62 -5.42 18.09
CA ARG A 162 -22.88 -6.40 17.03
C ARG A 162 -23.18 -5.71 15.70
N ASP A 163 -22.77 -6.34 14.61
CA ASP A 163 -23.08 -5.92 13.24
C ASP A 163 -22.73 -4.46 12.91
N GLN A 164 -21.64 -3.97 13.50
CA GLN A 164 -21.18 -2.59 13.32
C GLN A 164 -19.95 -2.50 12.42
N LEU A 165 -19.05 -3.49 12.51
CA LEU A 165 -17.83 -3.51 11.73
C LEU A 165 -18.12 -3.74 10.25
N LYS A 166 -17.50 -2.89 9.42
CA LYS A 166 -17.41 -3.04 7.97
C LYS A 166 -16.09 -3.69 7.56
N SER A 167 -15.01 -3.46 8.29
CA SER A 167 -13.76 -4.19 8.07
C SER A 167 -13.05 -4.51 9.37
N PHE A 168 -12.43 -5.68 9.38
CA PHE A 168 -11.45 -6.09 10.36
C PHE A 168 -10.23 -6.58 9.60
N SER A 169 -9.05 -6.11 9.97
CA SER A 169 -7.80 -6.49 9.30
C SER A 169 -6.74 -6.89 10.32
N TRP A 170 -6.09 -8.01 10.03
CA TRP A 170 -5.07 -8.62 10.87
C TRP A 170 -3.69 -8.49 10.23
N ASP A 171 -2.84 -7.64 10.81
CA ASP A 171 -1.51 -7.29 10.32
C ASP A 171 -0.49 -7.73 11.37
N SER A 172 -0.32 -9.05 11.49
CA SER A 172 0.46 -9.71 12.53
C SER A 172 1.21 -10.88 11.91
N ILE A 173 2.46 -11.06 12.35
CA ILE A 173 3.29 -12.21 11.96
C ILE A 173 2.77 -13.56 12.49
N HIS A 174 1.81 -13.52 13.42
CA HIS A 174 1.17 -14.71 13.99
C HIS A 174 -0.20 -14.93 13.39
N ASP A 175 -0.53 -16.19 13.11
CA ASP A 175 -1.82 -16.57 12.54
C ASP A 175 -2.98 -16.33 13.50
N LEU A 176 -4.08 -15.85 12.94
CA LEU A 176 -5.33 -15.69 13.66
C LEU A 176 -5.94 -17.07 13.92
N LYS A 177 -6.13 -17.42 15.19
CA LYS A 177 -6.73 -18.72 15.55
C LYS A 177 -8.13 -18.86 14.89
N PRO A 178 -8.48 -20.04 14.34
CA PRO A 178 -9.75 -20.28 13.64
C PRO A 178 -10.97 -19.80 14.43
N ASP A 179 -11.04 -20.13 15.73
CA ASP A 179 -12.15 -19.76 16.62
C ASP A 179 -12.42 -18.26 16.67
N LEU A 180 -11.37 -17.45 16.51
CA LEU A 180 -11.46 -15.99 16.56
C LEU A 180 -12.05 -15.43 15.26
N SER A 181 -11.66 -15.99 14.11
CA SER A 181 -12.29 -15.72 12.81
C SER A 181 -13.78 -16.08 12.84
N MET A 182 -14.12 -17.24 13.43
CA MET A 182 -15.52 -17.66 13.58
C MET A 182 -16.29 -16.72 14.51
N LEU A 183 -15.70 -16.33 15.65
CA LEU A 183 -16.31 -15.38 16.58
C LEU A 183 -16.57 -14.03 15.91
N LEU A 184 -15.61 -13.53 15.13
CA LEU A 184 -15.74 -12.29 14.38
C LEU A 184 -16.92 -12.35 13.42
N LEU A 185 -16.98 -13.38 12.57
CA LEU A 185 -18.06 -13.55 11.59
C LEU A 185 -19.43 -13.72 12.25
N LYS A 186 -19.51 -14.44 13.37
CA LYS A 186 -20.77 -14.60 14.12
C LYS A 186 -21.26 -13.29 14.76
N ARG A 187 -20.35 -12.42 15.19
CA ARG A 187 -20.69 -11.15 15.85
C ARG A 187 -20.85 -9.97 14.88
N GLN A 188 -20.19 -10.00 13.74
CA GLN A 188 -20.10 -8.89 12.79
C GLN A 188 -20.59 -9.34 11.40
N ARG A 189 -21.91 -9.47 11.24
CA ARG A 189 -22.52 -10.04 10.02
C ARG A 189 -22.64 -9.04 8.87
N LYS A 190 -22.24 -7.79 9.09
CA LYS A 190 -22.24 -6.69 8.10
C LYS A 190 -20.84 -6.35 7.59
N LEU A 191 -19.88 -7.25 7.77
CA LEU A 191 -18.54 -7.08 7.23
C LEU A 191 -18.60 -6.94 5.70
N GLU A 192 -18.00 -5.87 5.20
CA GLU A 192 -17.79 -5.63 3.77
C GLU A 192 -16.41 -6.15 3.33
N HIS A 193 -15.47 -6.29 4.27
CA HIS A 193 -14.15 -6.88 4.07
C HIS A 193 -14.00 -8.12 4.95
N VAL A 194 -13.78 -9.27 4.31
CA VAL A 194 -13.61 -10.57 4.98
C VAL A 194 -12.25 -11.15 4.59
N GLU A 195 -11.48 -11.53 5.60
CA GLU A 195 -10.18 -12.17 5.45
C GLU A 195 -10.27 -13.62 5.97
N LEU A 196 -9.84 -14.60 5.17
CA LEU A 196 -9.60 -15.98 5.61
C LEU A 196 -8.09 -16.14 5.86
N MET A 197 -7.73 -16.28 7.12
CA MET A 197 -6.34 -16.42 7.58
C MET A 197 -5.87 -17.89 7.51
N PRO A 198 -4.55 -18.14 7.48
CA PRO A 198 -3.97 -19.49 7.56
C PRO A 198 -4.44 -20.24 8.82
N LEU A 199 -4.66 -21.55 8.73
CA LEU A 199 -5.01 -22.41 9.86
C LEU A 199 -3.79 -23.26 10.24
N THR A 200 -3.01 -22.84 11.22
CA THR A 200 -1.73 -23.50 11.59
C THR A 200 -1.86 -24.85 12.29
N HIS A 201 -3.08 -25.30 12.60
CA HIS A 201 -3.28 -26.54 13.34
C HIS A 201 -4.22 -27.48 12.59
N SER A 202 -3.62 -28.51 12.00
CA SER A 202 -4.23 -29.63 11.25
C SER A 202 -5.30 -30.43 11.98
N GLN A 203 -5.56 -30.12 13.26
CA GLN A 203 -6.52 -30.82 14.10
C GLN A 203 -7.91 -30.15 14.16
N PHE A 204 -8.05 -28.92 13.68
CA PHE A 204 -9.37 -28.30 13.63
C PHE A 204 -10.15 -28.86 12.45
N THR A 205 -11.31 -29.44 12.74
CA THR A 205 -12.35 -29.75 11.75
C THR A 205 -12.46 -28.56 10.81
N CYS A 206 -12.08 -28.77 9.56
CA CYS A 206 -11.95 -27.72 8.57
C CYS A 206 -13.10 -26.73 8.70
N ILE A 207 -12.81 -25.42 8.71
CA ILE A 207 -13.78 -24.32 8.78
C ILE A 207 -15.00 -24.57 7.88
N LYS A 208 -14.81 -25.30 6.78
CA LYS A 208 -15.85 -25.91 5.94
C LYS A 208 -17.04 -26.47 6.75
N HIS A 209 -16.82 -27.34 7.73
CA HIS A 209 -17.90 -27.93 8.51
C HIS A 209 -18.72 -26.86 9.24
N ASN A 210 -18.08 -25.83 9.78
CA ASN A 210 -18.79 -24.72 10.41
C ASN A 210 -19.62 -23.93 9.40
N PHE A 211 -19.09 -23.65 8.20
CA PHE A 211 -19.84 -22.95 7.14
C PHE A 211 -20.99 -23.79 6.56
N GLU A 212 -20.83 -25.11 6.51
CA GLU A 212 -21.87 -26.04 6.05
C GLU A 212 -22.99 -26.19 7.09
N THR A 213 -22.66 -26.12 8.39
CA THR A 213 -23.63 -26.34 9.48
C THR A 213 -24.28 -25.06 10.03
N ASP A 214 -23.59 -23.91 10.00
CA ASP A 214 -24.07 -22.66 10.58
C ASP A 214 -24.40 -21.63 9.47
N GLU A 215 -25.68 -21.57 9.12
CA GLU A 215 -26.23 -20.65 8.12
C GLU A 215 -25.92 -19.17 8.44
N ASN A 216 -25.69 -18.82 9.72
CA ASN A 216 -25.36 -17.45 10.10
C ASN A 216 -23.99 -17.00 9.58
N LEU A 217 -23.04 -17.92 9.44
CA LEU A 217 -21.72 -17.62 8.88
C LEU A 217 -21.82 -17.31 7.39
N THR A 218 -22.60 -18.11 6.66
CA THR A 218 -22.91 -17.86 5.26
C THR A 218 -23.57 -16.48 5.10
N LYS A 219 -24.55 -16.14 5.94
CA LYS A 219 -25.19 -14.82 5.96
C LYS A 219 -24.21 -13.69 6.27
N ALA A 220 -23.23 -13.91 7.14
CA ALA A 220 -22.22 -12.91 7.50
C ALA A 220 -21.33 -12.50 6.31
N VAL A 221 -21.13 -13.40 5.34
CA VAL A 221 -20.23 -13.19 4.19
C VAL A 221 -20.97 -12.66 2.96
N GLN A 222 -22.31 -12.75 2.91
CA GLN A 222 -23.11 -12.28 1.76
C GLN A 222 -22.93 -10.80 1.41
N ASN A 223 -22.55 -9.97 2.39
CA ASN A 223 -22.31 -8.55 2.18
C ASN A 223 -20.85 -8.21 1.86
N ALA A 224 -19.96 -9.21 1.82
CA ALA A 224 -18.57 -9.00 1.51
C ALA A 224 -18.42 -8.43 0.09
N LYS A 225 -17.78 -7.27 0.01
CA LYS A 225 -17.33 -6.63 -1.23
C LYS A 225 -15.87 -6.93 -1.49
N SER A 226 -15.13 -7.32 -0.47
CA SER A 226 -13.72 -7.66 -0.54
C SER A 226 -13.44 -8.96 0.19
N LEU A 227 -12.74 -9.86 -0.51
CA LEU A 227 -12.24 -11.12 0.03
C LEU A 227 -10.72 -11.14 -0.04
N LEU A 228 -10.07 -11.50 1.06
CA LEU A 228 -8.66 -11.88 1.11
C LEU A 228 -8.58 -13.32 1.61
N LEU A 229 -7.99 -14.21 0.82
CA LEU A 229 -7.87 -15.63 1.13
C LEU A 229 -6.40 -15.99 1.22
N MET A 230 -5.99 -16.55 2.35
CA MET A 230 -4.61 -17.00 2.63
C MET A 230 -4.64 -18.46 3.09
N PRO A 231 -5.05 -19.40 2.22
CA PRO A 231 -5.06 -20.82 2.58
C PRO A 231 -3.63 -21.34 2.76
N ASN A 232 -3.45 -22.27 3.70
CA ASN A 232 -2.18 -22.95 3.98
C ASN A 232 -2.30 -24.49 3.94
N ALA A 233 -3.47 -25.00 3.54
CA ALA A 233 -3.74 -26.43 3.42
C ALA A 233 -4.88 -26.65 2.41
N ASP A 234 -4.96 -27.86 1.87
CA ASP A 234 -6.01 -28.26 0.91
C ASP A 234 -7.43 -28.08 1.48
N CYS A 235 -7.63 -28.40 2.76
CA CYS A 235 -8.94 -28.24 3.39
C CYS A 235 -9.36 -26.75 3.47
N CYS A 236 -8.40 -25.82 3.58
CA CYS A 236 -8.66 -24.38 3.57
C CYS A 236 -9.18 -23.90 2.20
N LEU A 237 -8.81 -24.57 1.11
CA LEU A 237 -9.31 -24.26 -0.24
C LEU A 237 -10.80 -24.56 -0.39
N ASP A 238 -11.31 -25.63 0.24
CA ASP A 238 -12.75 -25.92 0.26
C ASP A 238 -13.53 -24.81 0.99
N ALA A 239 -13.01 -24.35 2.14
CA ALA A 239 -13.61 -23.25 2.90
C ALA A 239 -13.56 -21.94 2.11
N ALA A 240 -12.45 -21.65 1.43
CA ALA A 240 -12.32 -20.54 0.50
C ALA A 240 -13.38 -20.60 -0.62
N GLY A 241 -13.61 -21.79 -1.21
CA GLY A 241 -14.66 -21.99 -2.22
C GLY A 241 -16.07 -21.67 -1.70
N LEU A 242 -16.38 -22.06 -0.45
CA LEU A 242 -17.66 -21.72 0.19
C LEU A 242 -17.80 -20.21 0.44
N LEU A 243 -16.73 -19.53 0.84
CA LEU A 243 -16.73 -18.07 1.01
C LEU A 243 -17.00 -17.35 -0.31
N VAL A 244 -16.31 -17.74 -1.39
CA VAL A 244 -16.50 -17.15 -2.72
C VAL A 244 -17.93 -17.37 -3.20
N ARG A 245 -18.46 -18.59 -3.04
CA ARG A 245 -19.85 -18.92 -3.40
C ARG A 245 -20.88 -18.06 -2.65
N SER A 246 -20.59 -17.74 -1.39
CA SER A 246 -21.47 -16.96 -0.52
C SER A 246 -21.37 -15.45 -0.78
N ALA A 247 -20.19 -14.96 -1.12
CA ALA A 247 -19.86 -13.55 -1.30
C ALA A 247 -20.19 -13.02 -2.71
N LYS A 248 -21.47 -13.06 -3.10
CA LYS A 248 -21.93 -12.66 -4.45
C LYS A 248 -21.66 -11.19 -4.83
N LYS A 249 -21.38 -10.32 -3.84
CA LYS A 249 -21.12 -8.88 -4.04
C LYS A 249 -19.62 -8.56 -4.18
N THR A 250 -18.76 -9.57 -4.27
CA THR A 250 -17.30 -9.38 -4.31
C THR A 250 -16.87 -8.55 -5.51
N LYS A 251 -16.15 -7.45 -5.23
CA LYS A 251 -15.51 -6.55 -6.20
C LYS A 251 -13.99 -6.52 -6.05
N ILE A 252 -13.46 -6.96 -4.91
CA ILE A 252 -12.03 -7.05 -4.62
C ILE A 252 -11.75 -8.50 -4.22
N PHE A 253 -10.93 -9.18 -4.99
CA PHE A 253 -10.53 -10.56 -4.71
C PHE A 253 -9.01 -10.62 -4.59
N LYS A 254 -8.54 -11.13 -3.45
CA LYS A 254 -7.13 -11.34 -3.18
C LYS A 254 -6.93 -12.79 -2.74
N PHE A 255 -6.01 -13.48 -3.40
CA PHE A 255 -5.64 -14.84 -3.07
C PHE A 255 -4.13 -14.91 -2.86
N ASN A 256 -3.71 -15.55 -1.77
CA ASN A 256 -2.32 -15.76 -1.42
C ASN A 256 -2.08 -17.25 -1.17
N GLY A 257 -1.35 -17.90 -2.06
CA GLY A 257 -0.97 -19.31 -1.99
C GLY A 257 0.43 -19.56 -1.41
N ASP A 258 1.08 -18.59 -0.75
CA ASP A 258 2.47 -18.75 -0.29
C ASP A 258 2.65 -19.92 0.68
N GLU A 259 1.71 -20.03 1.61
CA GLU A 259 1.70 -21.03 2.67
C GLU A 259 1.15 -22.39 2.21
N LEU A 260 0.75 -22.53 0.93
CA LEU A 260 0.32 -23.81 0.38
C LEU A 260 1.53 -24.67 0.01
N ASP A 261 1.42 -25.96 0.31
CA ASP A 261 2.36 -26.96 -0.18
C ASP A 261 2.42 -26.95 -1.72
N ASP A 262 3.62 -27.13 -2.29
CA ASP A 262 3.84 -27.13 -3.74
C ASP A 262 2.96 -28.15 -4.47
N SER A 263 2.66 -29.30 -3.86
CA SER A 263 1.80 -30.34 -4.44
C SER A 263 0.34 -29.91 -4.61
N VAL A 264 -0.12 -28.92 -3.83
CA VAL A 264 -1.48 -28.37 -3.89
C VAL A 264 -1.51 -27.08 -4.71
N ARG A 265 -0.41 -26.33 -4.69
CA ARG A 265 -0.30 -25.03 -5.34
C ARG A 265 -0.06 -25.13 -6.84
N ARG A 266 0.70 -26.13 -7.28
CA ARG A 266 1.06 -26.31 -8.69
C ARG A 266 0.03 -27.13 -9.43
N ILE A 267 -0.09 -26.86 -10.71
CA ILE A 267 -0.89 -27.69 -11.60
C ILE A 267 -0.20 -29.04 -11.72
N SER A 268 -1.00 -30.11 -11.65
CA SER A 268 -0.49 -31.47 -11.79
C SER A 268 -1.29 -32.24 -12.83
N THR A 269 -0.58 -33.03 -13.62
CA THR A 269 -1.18 -33.93 -14.60
C THR A 269 -1.10 -35.34 -14.04
N ASN A 270 -2.24 -36.01 -13.90
CA ASN A 270 -2.26 -37.40 -13.44
C ASN A 270 -1.73 -38.36 -14.53
N GLU A 271 -1.56 -39.64 -14.19
CA GLU A 271 -1.09 -40.67 -15.13
C GLU A 271 -1.99 -40.84 -16.37
N GLU A 272 -3.24 -40.38 -16.30
CA GLU A 272 -4.24 -40.42 -17.37
C GLU A 272 -4.20 -39.18 -18.29
N GLY A 273 -3.32 -38.21 -18.00
CA GLY A 273 -3.18 -36.97 -18.77
C GLY A 273 -4.18 -35.87 -18.38
N GLU A 274 -4.97 -36.07 -17.32
CA GLU A 274 -5.87 -35.04 -16.82
C GLU A 274 -5.11 -33.99 -16.02
N VAL A 275 -5.17 -32.76 -16.51
CA VAL A 275 -4.62 -31.58 -15.87
C VAL A 275 -5.55 -31.13 -14.75
N THR A 276 -5.01 -31.03 -13.54
CA THR A 276 -5.70 -30.50 -12.36
C THR A 276 -5.08 -29.17 -11.93
N ASP A 277 -5.92 -28.14 -11.80
CA ASP A 277 -5.60 -26.89 -11.13
C ASP A 277 -6.32 -26.92 -9.77
N PRO A 278 -5.67 -27.35 -8.67
CA PRO A 278 -6.35 -27.61 -7.41
C PRO A 278 -6.95 -26.34 -6.80
N VAL A 279 -6.23 -25.22 -6.93
CA VAL A 279 -6.66 -23.90 -6.45
C VAL A 279 -7.94 -23.47 -7.16
N PHE A 280 -7.94 -23.47 -8.50
CA PHE A 280 -9.12 -23.13 -9.26
C PHE A 280 -10.27 -24.11 -9.00
N THR A 281 -9.96 -25.41 -9.00
CA THR A 281 -10.96 -26.48 -8.86
C THR A 281 -11.72 -26.37 -7.56
N LYS A 282 -11.04 -26.03 -6.45
CA LYS A 282 -11.69 -25.91 -5.15
C LYS A 282 -12.32 -24.54 -4.92
N VAL A 283 -11.68 -23.47 -5.37
CA VAL A 283 -12.11 -22.11 -5.02
C VAL A 283 -13.11 -21.54 -6.02
N LEU A 284 -12.94 -21.79 -7.32
CA LEU A 284 -13.64 -21.06 -8.39
C LEU A 284 -14.46 -21.93 -9.35
N SER A 285 -14.26 -23.26 -9.39
CA SER A 285 -14.92 -24.15 -10.36
C SER A 285 -16.45 -24.06 -10.38
N HIS A 286 -17.07 -23.76 -9.23
CA HIS A 286 -18.51 -23.59 -9.12
C HIS A 286 -19.06 -22.43 -9.99
N LEU A 287 -18.19 -21.50 -10.41
CA LEU A 287 -18.52 -20.40 -11.31
C LEU A 287 -18.51 -20.81 -12.79
N LYS A 288 -18.04 -22.02 -13.14
CA LYS A 288 -18.16 -22.59 -14.49
C LYS A 288 -19.50 -23.28 -14.74
N GLN A 289 -20.33 -23.47 -13.70
CA GLN A 289 -21.59 -24.18 -13.84
C GLN A 289 -22.55 -23.43 -14.76
N PRO A 290 -23.41 -24.14 -15.53
CA PRO A 290 -24.39 -23.49 -16.40
C PRO A 290 -25.24 -22.47 -15.66
N GLY A 291 -25.29 -21.23 -16.16
CA GLY A 291 -26.04 -20.12 -15.55
C GLY A 291 -25.30 -19.34 -14.47
N ALA A 292 -24.07 -19.72 -14.10
CA ALA A 292 -23.22 -18.90 -13.24
C ALA A 292 -22.72 -17.67 -14.02
N GLN A 293 -22.68 -16.52 -13.33
CA GLN A 293 -22.16 -15.28 -13.92
C GLN A 293 -20.68 -15.11 -13.54
N PRO A 294 -19.81 -14.72 -14.51
CA PRO A 294 -18.44 -14.36 -14.21
C PRO A 294 -18.35 -13.24 -13.17
N MET A 295 -17.33 -13.31 -12.32
CA MET A 295 -17.07 -12.32 -11.29
C MET A 295 -16.77 -10.95 -11.91
N GLN A 296 -17.50 -9.94 -11.46
CA GLN A 296 -17.35 -8.55 -11.90
C GLN A 296 -16.39 -7.80 -10.97
N LEU A 297 -15.10 -8.15 -11.05
CA LEU A 297 -14.06 -7.67 -10.15
C LEU A 297 -13.48 -6.32 -10.59
N THR A 298 -13.31 -5.41 -9.63
CA THR A 298 -12.56 -4.16 -9.81
C THR A 298 -11.08 -4.29 -9.41
N CYS A 299 -10.75 -5.26 -8.55
CA CYS A 299 -9.40 -5.55 -8.12
C CYS A 299 -9.17 -7.05 -7.99
N LEU A 300 -8.08 -7.53 -8.61
CA LEU A 300 -7.59 -8.89 -8.54
C LEU A 300 -6.14 -8.85 -8.05
N SER A 301 -5.85 -9.61 -7.01
CA SER A 301 -4.49 -9.82 -6.50
C SER A 301 -4.26 -11.31 -6.35
N LEU A 302 -3.30 -11.84 -7.07
CA LEU A 302 -2.87 -13.23 -6.96
C LEU A 302 -1.43 -13.22 -6.46
N TYR A 303 -1.16 -14.05 -5.45
CA TYR A 303 0.16 -14.23 -4.89
C TYR A 303 0.48 -15.72 -4.88
N ASN A 304 1.59 -16.11 -5.51
CA ASN A 304 2.12 -17.47 -5.54
C ASN A 304 1.08 -18.49 -6.08
N VAL A 305 0.61 -18.26 -7.31
CA VAL A 305 -0.41 -19.07 -8.01
C VAL A 305 0.12 -19.51 -9.37
N ASP A 306 -0.12 -20.76 -9.74
CA ASP A 306 0.19 -21.28 -11.07
C ASP A 306 -0.93 -20.91 -12.08
N LEU A 307 -0.55 -20.27 -13.19
CA LEU A 307 -1.49 -19.75 -14.19
C LEU A 307 -1.44 -20.51 -15.52
N GLU A 308 -0.79 -21.69 -15.60
CA GLU A 308 -0.61 -22.44 -16.86
C GLU A 308 -1.90 -22.64 -17.66
N HIS A 309 -3.02 -22.94 -16.97
CA HIS A 309 -4.32 -23.21 -17.60
C HIS A 309 -5.32 -22.06 -17.47
N CYS A 310 -4.85 -20.83 -17.27
CA CYS A 310 -5.73 -19.68 -17.04
C CYS A 310 -6.79 -19.45 -18.12
N LYS A 311 -6.52 -19.83 -19.38
CA LYS A 311 -7.47 -19.71 -20.49
C LYS A 311 -8.74 -20.52 -20.25
N THR A 312 -8.59 -21.76 -19.79
CA THR A 312 -9.72 -22.65 -19.52
C THR A 312 -10.21 -22.52 -18.09
N SER A 313 -9.45 -21.92 -17.18
CA SER A 313 -9.79 -21.72 -15.77
C SER A 313 -10.23 -20.28 -15.47
N TYR A 314 -9.33 -19.41 -15.02
CA TYR A 314 -9.62 -18.06 -14.53
C TYR A 314 -10.32 -17.16 -15.55
N ALA A 315 -9.94 -17.20 -16.82
CA ALA A 315 -10.51 -16.36 -17.88
C ALA A 315 -12.00 -16.64 -18.14
N THR A 316 -12.48 -17.84 -17.79
CA THR A 316 -13.89 -18.23 -17.97
C THR A 316 -14.80 -17.69 -16.85
N VAL A 317 -14.23 -17.39 -15.67
CA VAL A 317 -15.00 -17.04 -14.47
C VAL A 317 -14.77 -15.61 -14.00
N ILE A 318 -13.87 -14.86 -14.64
CA ILE A 318 -13.57 -13.46 -14.29
C ILE A 318 -13.87 -12.57 -15.49
N ASN A 319 -14.63 -11.49 -15.27
CA ASN A 319 -14.80 -10.46 -16.30
C ASN A 319 -13.72 -9.39 -16.19
N PHE A 320 -12.72 -9.46 -17.07
CA PHE A 320 -11.59 -8.53 -17.11
C PHE A 320 -11.97 -7.08 -17.49
N SER A 321 -13.10 -6.86 -18.16
CA SER A 321 -13.52 -5.51 -18.59
C SER A 321 -13.81 -4.55 -17.42
N THR A 322 -14.15 -5.10 -16.25
CA THR A 322 -14.42 -4.32 -15.03
C THR A 322 -13.18 -4.10 -14.16
N LEU A 323 -12.07 -4.74 -14.50
CA LEU A 323 -10.87 -4.76 -13.70
C LEU A 323 -10.12 -3.42 -13.82
N LYS A 324 -9.89 -2.79 -12.67
CA LYS A 324 -9.12 -1.55 -12.55
C LYS A 324 -7.75 -1.77 -11.93
N LYS A 325 -7.58 -2.83 -11.14
CA LYS A 325 -6.36 -3.11 -10.40
C LYS A 325 -5.98 -4.57 -10.56
N LEU A 326 -4.80 -4.83 -11.10
CA LEU A 326 -4.24 -6.16 -11.25
C LEU A 326 -2.89 -6.23 -10.54
N ARG A 327 -2.73 -7.24 -9.68
CA ARG A 327 -1.47 -7.54 -8.99
C ARG A 327 -1.18 -9.03 -9.13
N LEU A 328 -0.05 -9.34 -9.72
CA LEU A 328 0.44 -10.70 -9.88
C LEU A 328 1.80 -10.77 -9.19
N LEU A 329 1.86 -11.51 -8.08
CA LEU A 329 3.01 -11.53 -7.18
C LEU A 329 3.52 -12.96 -7.08
N TYR A 330 4.74 -13.22 -7.53
CA TYR A 330 5.38 -14.53 -7.55
C TYR A 330 4.50 -15.63 -8.18
N CYS A 331 3.62 -15.28 -9.12
CA CYS A 331 2.85 -16.26 -9.88
C CYS A 331 3.72 -16.83 -11.01
N TRP A 332 3.42 -18.08 -11.41
CA TRP A 332 4.04 -18.72 -12.58
C TRP A 332 3.21 -18.50 -13.84
N ARG A 333 3.87 -18.60 -14.99
CA ARG A 333 3.20 -18.54 -16.31
C ARG A 333 2.40 -17.25 -16.52
N LEU A 334 2.95 -16.14 -16.03
CA LEU A 334 2.32 -14.82 -16.12
C LEU A 334 1.96 -14.48 -17.57
N GLU A 335 2.82 -14.88 -18.51
CA GLU A 335 2.66 -14.64 -19.94
C GLU A 335 1.34 -15.19 -20.48
N LEU A 336 0.94 -16.40 -20.09
CA LEU A 336 -0.30 -17.03 -20.53
C LEU A 336 -1.52 -16.27 -20.00
N PHE A 337 -1.44 -15.77 -18.76
CA PHE A 337 -2.52 -14.98 -18.17
C PHE A 337 -2.70 -13.63 -18.87
N LEU A 338 -1.60 -12.95 -19.19
CA LEU A 338 -1.63 -11.69 -19.92
C LEU A 338 -2.14 -11.88 -21.36
N GLU A 339 -1.72 -12.94 -22.05
CA GLU A 339 -2.25 -13.30 -23.38
C GLU A 339 -3.76 -13.56 -23.34
N CYS A 340 -4.22 -14.30 -22.33
CA CYS A 340 -5.65 -14.53 -22.15
C CYS A 340 -6.42 -13.22 -22.03
N MET A 341 -5.93 -12.26 -21.25
CA MET A 341 -6.57 -10.95 -21.10
C MET A 341 -6.58 -10.11 -22.39
N MET A 342 -5.70 -10.40 -23.35
CA MET A 342 -5.66 -9.75 -24.66
C MET A 342 -6.47 -10.51 -25.73
N SER A 343 -7.00 -11.69 -25.41
CA SER A 343 -7.73 -12.51 -26.37
C SER A 343 -8.93 -11.76 -26.96
N PRO A 344 -9.17 -11.83 -28.29
CA PRO A 344 -10.34 -11.23 -28.92
C PRO A 344 -11.67 -11.81 -28.43
N ASP A 345 -11.64 -12.99 -27.79
CA ASP A 345 -12.81 -13.61 -27.15
C ASP A 345 -13.36 -12.79 -25.97
N HIS A 346 -12.60 -11.81 -25.48
CA HIS A 346 -13.07 -10.85 -24.48
C HIS A 346 -13.49 -9.56 -25.20
N ASP A 347 -14.81 -9.31 -25.25
CA ASP A 347 -15.44 -8.20 -25.98
C ASP A 347 -14.90 -6.78 -25.64
N TYR A 348 -14.09 -6.64 -24.59
CA TYR A 348 -13.57 -5.34 -24.15
C TYR A 348 -12.14 -5.44 -23.62
N ALA A 349 -11.29 -4.51 -24.08
CA ALA A 349 -9.96 -4.31 -23.53
C ALA A 349 -10.00 -3.97 -22.03
N PRO A 350 -9.03 -4.46 -21.23
CA PRO A 350 -8.95 -4.17 -19.81
C PRO A 350 -8.76 -2.66 -19.57
N ARG A 351 -9.41 -2.12 -18.55
CA ARG A 351 -9.35 -0.70 -18.17
C ARG A 351 -8.55 -0.52 -16.88
N LEU A 352 -7.34 -1.05 -16.87
CA LEU A 352 -6.48 -1.02 -15.69
C LEU A 352 -6.02 0.41 -15.40
N GLU A 353 -6.20 0.82 -14.15
CA GLU A 353 -5.64 2.03 -13.56
C GLU A 353 -4.38 1.70 -12.74
N GLN A 354 -4.25 0.47 -12.23
CA GLN A 354 -3.09 -0.01 -11.48
C GLN A 354 -2.66 -1.39 -11.94
N PHE A 355 -1.38 -1.56 -12.23
CA PHE A 355 -0.80 -2.82 -12.65
C PHE A 355 0.52 -3.07 -11.92
N MET A 356 0.62 -4.24 -11.29
CA MET A 356 1.79 -4.67 -10.55
C MET A 356 2.17 -6.10 -10.92
N ILE A 357 3.43 -6.29 -11.33
CA ILE A 357 4.06 -7.59 -11.44
C ILE A 357 5.28 -7.61 -10.53
N LEU A 358 5.35 -8.65 -9.71
CA LEU A 358 6.56 -9.09 -9.04
C LEU A 358 6.72 -10.54 -9.45
N ASN A 359 7.70 -10.91 -10.28
CA ASN A 359 7.88 -12.31 -10.67
C ASN A 359 9.01 -12.97 -9.87
N VAL A 360 9.06 -14.29 -9.95
CA VAL A 360 10.24 -15.08 -9.58
C VAL A 360 10.95 -15.53 -10.84
N GLN A 361 12.21 -15.94 -10.73
CA GLN A 361 12.83 -16.68 -11.82
C GLN A 361 12.08 -18.00 -12.01
N ASP A 362 11.47 -18.14 -13.18
CA ASP A 362 11.02 -19.43 -13.71
C ASP A 362 11.72 -19.63 -15.06
N ASP A 363 12.38 -20.77 -15.21
CA ASP A 363 13.10 -21.14 -16.44
C ASP A 363 12.15 -21.26 -17.64
N HIS A 364 10.84 -21.20 -17.42
CA HIS A 364 9.86 -21.29 -18.47
C HIS A 364 9.22 -19.96 -18.91
N GLU A 365 9.57 -18.82 -18.30
CA GLU A 365 8.98 -17.49 -18.59
C GLU A 365 9.70 -16.71 -19.72
N HIS A 366 10.33 -17.40 -20.68
CA HIS A 366 11.11 -16.75 -21.74
C HIS A 366 10.31 -15.78 -22.64
N GLN A 367 8.99 -15.93 -22.70
CA GLN A 367 8.11 -15.09 -23.53
C GLN A 367 7.47 -13.92 -22.76
N LEU A 368 7.62 -13.89 -21.42
CA LEU A 368 7.07 -12.82 -20.59
C LEU A 368 7.44 -11.41 -21.06
N PRO A 369 8.68 -11.09 -21.48
CA PRO A 369 9.04 -9.73 -21.87
C PRO A 369 8.28 -9.22 -23.09
N SER A 370 8.16 -10.04 -24.14
CA SER A 370 7.49 -9.66 -25.39
C SER A 370 5.98 -9.56 -25.21
N ILE A 371 5.41 -10.47 -24.42
CA ILE A 371 3.99 -10.48 -24.09
C ILE A 371 3.63 -9.31 -23.18
N LEU A 372 4.47 -9.01 -22.18
CA LEU A 372 4.30 -7.86 -21.30
C LEU A 372 4.37 -6.54 -22.07
N ASP A 373 5.31 -6.40 -23.01
CA ASP A 373 5.39 -5.23 -23.88
C ASP A 373 4.12 -5.05 -24.72
N SER A 374 3.62 -6.14 -25.29
CA SER A 374 2.37 -6.16 -26.05
C SER A 374 1.17 -5.80 -25.18
N PHE A 375 1.10 -6.33 -23.96
CA PHE A 375 0.05 -6.08 -22.99
C PHE A 375 -0.03 -4.62 -22.58
N LEU A 376 1.11 -3.99 -22.26
CA LEU A 376 1.17 -2.55 -21.97
C LEU A 376 0.77 -1.71 -23.19
N GLY A 377 1.08 -2.19 -24.40
CA GLY A 377 0.65 -1.56 -25.65
C GLY A 377 -0.86 -1.69 -25.94
N TYR A 378 -1.57 -2.63 -25.30
CA TYR A 378 -2.95 -3.01 -25.62
C TYR A 378 -4.01 -2.05 -25.06
N PHE A 379 -3.72 -1.30 -24.00
CA PHE A 379 -4.67 -0.39 -23.36
C PHE A 379 -4.02 0.95 -22.96
N ARG A 380 -4.83 1.88 -22.42
CA ARG A 380 -4.38 3.19 -21.92
C ARG A 380 -5.05 3.51 -20.59
N GLY A 381 -4.52 4.51 -19.86
CA GLY A 381 -5.11 4.99 -18.62
C GLY A 381 -4.48 4.50 -17.32
N LEU A 382 -3.31 3.84 -17.36
CA LEU A 382 -2.56 3.47 -16.16
C LEU A 382 -2.18 4.71 -15.35
N LYS A 383 -2.40 4.64 -14.04
CA LYS A 383 -1.96 5.61 -13.04
C LYS A 383 -0.79 5.10 -12.20
N ASP A 384 -0.70 3.79 -12.02
CA ASP A 384 0.32 3.13 -11.20
C ASP A 384 0.84 1.89 -11.92
N LEU A 385 2.12 1.91 -12.29
CA LEU A 385 2.82 0.80 -12.91
C LEU A 385 4.02 0.39 -12.08
N GLN A 386 4.02 -0.85 -11.60
CA GLN A 386 5.11 -1.44 -10.81
C GLN A 386 5.52 -2.77 -11.42
N LEU A 387 6.72 -2.84 -11.98
CA LEU A 387 7.29 -4.04 -12.57
C LEU A 387 8.59 -4.34 -11.84
N GLN A 388 8.62 -5.48 -11.15
CA GLN A 388 9.84 -6.06 -10.60
C GLN A 388 10.02 -7.43 -11.23
N LEU A 389 10.93 -7.47 -12.19
CA LEU A 389 11.17 -8.64 -13.02
C LEU A 389 12.54 -9.24 -12.71
N VAL A 390 12.66 -10.56 -12.79
CA VAL A 390 13.90 -11.30 -12.64
C VAL A 390 14.25 -11.93 -13.99
N ASN A 391 15.42 -11.59 -14.53
CA ASN A 391 15.96 -12.10 -15.79
C ASN A 391 15.01 -12.09 -17.01
N PRO A 392 14.28 -10.99 -17.31
CA PRO A 392 13.48 -10.90 -18.53
C PRO A 392 14.33 -10.74 -19.80
N GLY A 393 15.65 -10.50 -19.70
CA GLY A 393 16.52 -10.22 -20.85
C GLY A 393 16.30 -8.86 -21.53
N VAL A 394 15.07 -8.35 -21.60
CA VAL A 394 14.71 -7.06 -22.23
C VAL A 394 13.63 -6.33 -21.41
N LEU A 395 13.80 -5.02 -21.22
CA LEU A 395 12.79 -4.15 -20.61
C LEU A 395 11.60 -3.93 -21.57
N PRO A 396 10.37 -3.71 -21.07
CA PRO A 396 9.29 -3.24 -21.92
C PRO A 396 9.70 -1.98 -22.68
N ALA A 397 9.25 -1.81 -23.92
CA ALA A 397 9.65 -0.66 -24.72
C ALA A 397 9.12 0.64 -24.09
N VAL A 398 9.99 1.66 -23.96
CA VAL A 398 9.63 2.98 -23.40
C VAL A 398 8.38 3.56 -24.05
N ARG A 399 8.21 3.38 -25.37
CA ARG A 399 7.01 3.82 -26.11
C ARG A 399 5.70 3.29 -25.50
N ASN A 400 5.67 2.05 -24.99
CA ASN A 400 4.47 1.45 -24.42
C ASN A 400 4.20 1.99 -23.01
N ILE A 401 5.23 2.35 -22.25
CA ILE A 401 5.09 3.09 -20.99
C ILE A 401 4.54 4.50 -21.24
N THR A 402 5.16 5.23 -22.17
CA THR A 402 4.80 6.64 -22.46
C THR A 402 3.39 6.82 -23.02
N ARG A 403 2.78 5.78 -23.59
CA ARG A 403 1.35 5.78 -23.99
C ARG A 403 0.39 6.08 -22.83
N HIS A 404 0.83 5.89 -21.59
CA HIS A 404 0.06 6.20 -20.39
C HIS A 404 0.37 7.59 -19.81
N GLY A 405 1.15 8.43 -20.50
CA GLY A 405 1.69 9.68 -19.94
C GLY A 405 0.65 10.70 -19.46
N GLU A 406 -0.55 10.69 -20.04
CA GLU A 406 -1.65 11.54 -19.59
C GLU A 406 -2.19 11.16 -18.21
N THR A 407 -2.01 9.90 -17.78
CA THR A 407 -2.60 9.39 -16.54
C THR A 407 -1.58 8.87 -15.53
N LEU A 408 -0.37 8.53 -15.96
CA LEU A 408 0.62 7.85 -15.13
C LEU A 408 1.17 8.78 -14.05
N GLU A 409 0.96 8.39 -12.79
CA GLU A 409 1.37 9.14 -11.60
C GLU A 409 2.52 8.46 -10.87
N ARG A 410 2.62 7.12 -10.97
CA ARG A 410 3.62 6.30 -10.27
C ARG A 410 4.23 5.27 -11.22
N LEU A 411 5.56 5.24 -11.30
CA LEU A 411 6.32 4.33 -12.16
C LEU A 411 7.46 3.69 -11.37
N SER A 412 7.54 2.35 -11.41
CA SER A 412 8.66 1.54 -10.94
C SER A 412 8.91 0.45 -11.96
N VAL A 413 10.09 0.41 -12.57
CA VAL A 413 10.46 -0.68 -13.50
C VAL A 413 11.87 -1.12 -13.19
N ASN A 414 11.96 -2.31 -12.61
CA ASN A 414 13.17 -2.83 -12.00
C ASN A 414 13.38 -4.24 -12.53
N VAL A 415 14.50 -4.46 -13.18
CA VAL A 415 14.86 -5.76 -13.72
C VAL A 415 16.12 -6.23 -13.03
N ARG A 416 16.05 -7.32 -12.28
CA ARG A 416 17.25 -7.97 -11.75
C ARG A 416 17.91 -8.77 -12.87
N LYS A 417 19.16 -8.44 -13.22
CA LYS A 417 19.91 -9.14 -14.28
C LYS A 417 20.26 -10.57 -13.88
N GLU A 418 20.75 -10.75 -12.67
CA GLU A 418 21.19 -12.05 -12.16
C GLU A 418 20.29 -12.56 -11.04
N PRO A 419 19.57 -13.67 -11.28
CA PRO A 419 18.87 -14.36 -10.22
C PRO A 419 19.87 -14.86 -9.18
N ARG A 420 19.62 -14.57 -7.89
CA ARG A 420 20.42 -15.08 -6.75
C ARG A 420 21.85 -14.53 -6.61
N SER A 421 22.26 -13.53 -7.40
CA SER A 421 23.53 -12.83 -7.15
C SER A 421 23.49 -12.11 -5.80
N VAL A 422 24.58 -12.20 -5.02
CA VAL A 422 24.72 -11.57 -3.70
C VAL A 422 24.68 -10.04 -3.84
N THR A 423 25.19 -9.52 -4.96
CA THR A 423 25.11 -8.11 -5.36
C THR A 423 24.14 -7.97 -6.53
N PRO A 424 22.83 -7.77 -6.28
CA PRO A 424 21.84 -7.75 -7.34
C PRO A 424 22.05 -6.55 -8.28
N GLU A 425 22.49 -6.82 -9.50
CA GLU A 425 22.47 -5.80 -10.56
C GLU A 425 21.04 -5.56 -11.05
N PHE A 426 20.60 -4.30 -10.98
CA PHE A 426 19.30 -3.87 -11.48
C PHE A 426 19.44 -3.03 -12.75
N THR A 427 18.69 -3.39 -13.78
CA THR A 427 18.47 -2.58 -14.98
C THR A 427 17.13 -1.84 -14.88
N SER A 428 17.14 -0.57 -15.24
CA SER A 428 15.95 0.28 -15.41
C SER A 428 16.14 1.15 -16.66
N TYR A 429 15.17 2.03 -16.94
CA TYR A 429 15.28 3.02 -18.02
C TYR A 429 16.23 4.18 -17.66
N SER A 430 17.49 3.85 -17.34
CA SER A 430 18.52 4.81 -16.98
C SER A 430 19.34 5.31 -18.15
N ALA A 431 19.24 4.69 -19.32
CA ALA A 431 19.95 5.15 -20.51
C ALA A 431 19.51 6.60 -20.83
N PRO A 432 20.44 7.52 -21.17
CA PRO A 432 20.13 8.95 -21.28
C PRO A 432 18.96 9.28 -22.22
N LEU A 433 18.89 8.57 -23.36
CA LEU A 433 17.83 8.73 -24.36
C LEU A 433 16.47 8.24 -23.83
N GLU A 434 16.45 7.09 -23.15
CA GLU A 434 15.24 6.49 -22.58
C GLU A 434 14.69 7.32 -21.44
N LEU A 435 15.57 7.76 -20.52
CA LEU A 435 15.20 8.61 -19.39
C LEU A 435 14.67 9.96 -19.87
N THR A 436 15.31 10.55 -20.88
CA THR A 436 14.81 11.78 -21.51
C THR A 436 13.44 11.59 -22.13
N GLN A 437 13.22 10.48 -22.84
CA GLN A 437 11.93 10.17 -23.45
C GLN A 437 10.84 9.96 -22.39
N LEU A 438 11.14 9.25 -21.30
CA LEU A 438 10.21 9.08 -20.18
C LEU A 438 9.86 10.41 -19.52
N CYS A 439 10.86 11.20 -19.14
CA CYS A 439 10.64 12.42 -18.39
C CYS A 439 9.92 13.50 -19.21
N THR A 440 10.06 13.49 -20.53
CA THR A 440 9.33 14.39 -21.43
C THR A 440 7.89 13.94 -21.70
N SER A 441 7.64 12.62 -21.67
CA SER A 441 6.34 12.06 -22.04
C SER A 441 5.42 11.79 -20.84
N LEU A 442 5.90 11.91 -19.60
CA LEU A 442 5.15 11.59 -18.37
C LEU A 442 4.93 12.84 -17.49
N PRO A 443 4.17 13.86 -17.92
CA PRO A 443 4.04 15.14 -17.21
C PRO A 443 3.31 15.02 -15.85
N ASN A 444 2.56 13.94 -15.64
CA ASN A 444 1.80 13.71 -14.41
C ASN A 444 2.53 12.86 -13.36
N LEU A 445 3.77 12.46 -13.65
CA LEU A 445 4.53 11.58 -12.76
C LEU A 445 4.85 12.29 -11.43
N THR A 446 4.38 11.69 -10.34
CA THR A 446 4.60 12.16 -8.96
C THR A 446 5.61 11.28 -8.21
N GLN A 447 5.69 10.00 -8.56
CA GLN A 447 6.62 9.05 -7.98
C GLN A 447 7.33 8.25 -9.07
N LEU A 448 8.65 8.17 -8.97
CA LEU A 448 9.50 7.44 -9.89
C LEU A 448 10.49 6.60 -9.10
N ALA A 449 10.59 5.30 -9.39
CA ALA A 449 11.69 4.46 -8.96
C ALA A 449 12.51 3.98 -10.15
N ILE A 450 13.82 4.19 -10.09
CA ILE A 450 14.78 3.77 -11.12
C ILE A 450 16.07 3.25 -10.49
N SER A 451 16.69 2.29 -11.16
CA SER A 451 18.14 2.07 -11.10
C SER A 451 18.84 3.09 -12.01
N ILE A 452 20.02 3.59 -11.66
CA ILE A 452 20.85 4.49 -12.47
C ILE A 452 22.16 3.76 -12.81
N GLU A 453 22.31 3.34 -14.06
CA GLU A 453 23.41 2.47 -14.50
C GLU A 453 24.81 3.01 -14.20
N GLU A 454 25.04 4.32 -14.39
CA GLU A 454 26.32 4.97 -14.14
C GLU A 454 26.24 5.89 -12.91
N TRP A 455 26.24 5.30 -11.71
CA TRP A 455 26.55 6.08 -10.51
C TRP A 455 28.04 6.45 -10.51
N PRO A 456 28.40 7.71 -10.22
CA PRO A 456 29.80 8.05 -9.95
C PRO A 456 30.33 7.13 -8.84
N GLU A 457 31.47 6.47 -9.07
CA GLU A 457 32.05 5.56 -8.09
C GLU A 457 32.16 6.28 -6.73
N ALA A 458 31.67 5.64 -5.65
CA ALA A 458 31.57 6.26 -4.32
C ALA A 458 32.92 6.84 -3.82
N VAL A 459 34.04 6.32 -4.31
CA VAL A 459 35.39 6.73 -3.92
C VAL A 459 35.87 7.96 -4.69
N GLU A 460 35.32 8.25 -5.86
CA GLU A 460 35.55 9.51 -6.60
C GLU A 460 34.70 10.62 -5.99
N THR A 461 35.10 11.04 -4.79
CA THR A 461 34.50 12.10 -3.98
C THR A 461 34.45 13.49 -4.63
N SER A 462 34.89 13.59 -5.88
CA SER A 462 34.67 14.75 -6.73
C SER A 462 33.84 14.33 -7.93
N LEU A 463 32.61 14.85 -8.02
CA LEU A 463 31.94 15.10 -9.30
C LEU A 463 32.82 16.10 -10.09
N SER A 464 33.99 15.68 -10.56
CA SER A 464 34.96 16.47 -11.30
C SER A 464 34.71 16.31 -12.82
N PRO A 465 35.33 17.13 -13.68
CA PRO A 465 34.73 17.75 -14.88
C PRO A 465 34.62 16.86 -16.13
N GLU A 466 34.18 15.61 -15.98
CA GLU A 466 33.22 15.06 -16.95
C GLU A 466 31.77 15.39 -16.53
N GLU A 467 31.62 16.43 -15.69
CA GLU A 467 30.40 17.13 -15.20
C GLU A 467 29.26 17.29 -16.22
N GLY A 468 29.54 17.18 -17.51
CA GLY A 468 28.54 17.20 -18.57
C GLY A 468 27.62 15.98 -18.58
N SER A 469 28.12 14.76 -18.42
CA SER A 469 27.31 13.55 -18.65
C SER A 469 26.23 13.39 -17.59
N PHE A 470 26.57 13.22 -16.31
CA PHE A 470 25.55 12.98 -15.26
C PHE A 470 24.51 14.11 -15.15
N GLU A 471 24.93 15.37 -15.30
CA GLU A 471 24.00 16.49 -15.28
C GLU A 471 23.07 16.50 -16.51
N GLN A 472 23.59 16.21 -17.71
CA GLN A 472 22.80 16.17 -18.94
C GLN A 472 21.96 14.89 -19.10
N ASP A 473 22.44 13.78 -18.56
CA ASP A 473 21.93 12.44 -18.78
C ASP A 473 20.94 12.00 -17.70
N VAL A 474 21.09 12.50 -16.46
CA VAL A 474 20.24 12.14 -15.32
C VAL A 474 19.49 13.35 -14.78
N VAL A 475 20.20 14.41 -14.37
CA VAL A 475 19.58 15.55 -13.67
C VAL A 475 18.66 16.36 -14.59
N ALA A 476 19.11 16.71 -15.78
CA ALA A 476 18.37 17.54 -16.72
C ALA A 476 17.11 16.85 -17.29
N PRO A 477 17.09 15.52 -17.52
CA PRO A 477 15.85 14.78 -17.81
C PRO A 477 14.88 14.78 -16.63
N LEU A 478 15.34 14.40 -15.44
CA LEU A 478 14.48 14.33 -14.25
C LEU A 478 13.85 15.68 -13.90
N SER A 479 14.55 16.80 -14.14
CA SER A 479 14.01 18.13 -13.89
C SER A 479 12.83 18.50 -14.80
N LYS A 480 12.64 17.78 -15.92
CA LYS A 480 11.52 18.02 -16.83
C LYS A 480 10.19 17.55 -16.27
N LEU A 481 10.21 16.74 -15.21
CA LEU A 481 9.00 16.25 -14.54
C LEU A 481 8.43 17.33 -13.60
N PRO A 482 7.30 17.98 -13.97
CA PRO A 482 6.80 19.17 -13.27
C PRO A 482 6.02 18.83 -11.99
N LYS A 483 5.79 17.55 -11.69
CA LYS A 483 5.02 17.09 -10.53
C LYS A 483 5.74 16.05 -9.69
N LEU A 484 7.02 15.76 -9.99
CA LEU A 484 7.79 14.75 -9.27
C LEU A 484 7.95 15.18 -7.81
N ARG A 485 7.47 14.34 -6.90
CA ARG A 485 7.55 14.53 -5.45
C ARG A 485 8.38 13.46 -4.77
N LEU A 486 8.47 12.28 -5.35
CA LEU A 486 9.24 11.16 -4.81
C LEU A 486 10.11 10.54 -5.90
N LEU A 487 11.41 10.57 -5.70
CA LEU A 487 12.38 9.82 -6.50
C LEU A 487 12.97 8.72 -5.62
N ASN A 488 12.82 7.48 -6.05
CA ASN A 488 13.43 6.32 -5.42
C ASN A 488 14.59 5.82 -6.29
N VAL A 489 15.80 5.86 -5.77
CA VAL A 489 16.96 5.27 -6.44
C VAL A 489 17.26 3.93 -5.80
N LEU A 490 17.24 2.89 -6.64
CA LEU A 490 17.25 1.49 -6.19
C LEU A 490 18.66 0.91 -6.06
N ASN A 491 19.61 1.44 -6.79
CA ASN A 491 21.01 1.05 -6.76
C ASN A 491 21.86 2.18 -6.20
N TRP A 492 21.40 2.80 -5.11
CA TRP A 492 22.20 3.83 -4.45
C TRP A 492 23.57 3.26 -4.09
N PRO A 493 24.68 4.00 -4.28
CA PRO A 493 26.02 3.47 -4.06
C PRO A 493 26.12 2.77 -2.70
N THR A 494 26.53 1.51 -2.71
CA THR A 494 26.89 0.73 -1.52
C THR A 494 28.41 0.63 -1.44
N LEU A 495 28.94 0.46 -0.22
CA LEU A 495 30.35 0.11 -0.06
C LEU A 495 30.48 -1.39 -0.32
N ASN A 496 31.34 -1.78 -1.27
CA ASN A 496 31.75 -3.18 -1.39
C ASN A 496 32.49 -3.61 -0.12
N ASP A 497 32.38 -4.89 0.23
CA ASP A 497 33.00 -5.50 1.43
C ASP A 497 34.52 -5.28 1.51
N GLU A 498 35.17 -4.99 0.38
CA GLU A 498 36.60 -4.72 0.28
C GLU A 498 37.02 -3.38 0.89
N TYR A 499 36.08 -2.44 1.09
CA TYR A 499 36.38 -1.10 1.60
C TYR A 499 36.04 -0.98 3.09
N ILE A 500 37.07 -0.92 3.93
CA ILE A 500 36.93 -0.54 5.34
C ILE A 500 36.77 0.98 5.43
N PHE A 501 35.56 1.48 5.15
CA PHE A 501 35.22 2.88 5.36
C PHE A 501 34.69 3.10 6.78
N PRO A 502 35.17 4.10 7.54
CA PRO A 502 34.52 4.51 8.77
C PRO A 502 33.07 4.93 8.47
N VAL A 503 32.10 4.41 9.23
CA VAL A 503 30.65 4.69 9.05
C VAL A 503 30.38 6.21 8.99
N ALA A 504 31.08 7.00 9.78
CA ALA A 504 30.96 8.46 9.78
C ALA A 504 31.46 9.11 8.47
N ALA A 505 32.52 8.57 7.87
CA ALA A 505 33.07 9.07 6.61
C ALA A 505 32.16 8.69 5.43
N TYR A 506 31.61 7.47 5.44
CA TYR A 506 30.62 7.04 4.47
C TYR A 506 29.32 7.86 4.57
N GLY A 507 28.82 8.09 5.80
CA GLY A 507 27.67 8.96 6.02
C GLY A 507 27.90 10.39 5.49
N ALA A 508 29.08 10.97 5.73
CA ALA A 508 29.43 12.29 5.21
C ALA A 508 29.52 12.32 3.67
N LEU A 509 29.99 11.23 3.06
CA LEU A 509 30.03 11.06 1.61
C LEU A 509 28.60 11.03 1.01
N LEU A 510 27.72 10.20 1.57
CA LEU A 510 26.32 10.11 1.13
C LEU A 510 25.61 11.46 1.28
N ASP A 511 25.82 12.15 2.40
CA ASP A 511 25.29 13.49 2.64
C ASP A 511 25.77 14.49 1.58
N SER A 512 27.06 14.46 1.23
CA SER A 512 27.66 15.32 0.21
C SER A 512 27.08 15.05 -1.18
N GLN A 513 26.98 13.77 -1.57
CA GLN A 513 26.42 13.35 -2.86
C GLN A 513 24.93 13.74 -2.98
N ALA A 514 24.13 13.45 -1.95
CA ALA A 514 22.73 13.84 -1.91
C ALA A 514 22.58 15.37 -2.01
N THR A 515 23.32 16.12 -1.21
CA THR A 515 23.29 17.60 -1.23
C THR A 515 23.64 18.15 -2.61
N SER A 516 24.67 17.60 -3.25
CA SER A 516 25.08 18.02 -4.61
C SER A 516 23.99 17.73 -5.64
N PHE A 517 23.42 16.51 -5.62
CA PHE A 517 22.31 16.13 -6.50
C PHE A 517 21.11 17.05 -6.34
N PHE A 518 20.65 17.27 -5.10
CA PHE A 518 19.49 18.11 -4.81
C PHE A 518 19.70 19.56 -5.24
N ARG A 519 20.89 20.10 -5.02
CA ARG A 519 21.23 21.44 -5.47
C ARG A 519 21.13 21.54 -6.99
N LYS A 520 21.80 20.65 -7.74
CA LYS A 520 21.76 20.63 -9.21
C LYS A 520 20.34 20.43 -9.75
N PHE A 521 19.58 19.51 -9.15
CA PHE A 521 18.19 19.26 -9.50
C PHE A 521 17.31 20.49 -9.28
N SER A 522 17.43 21.14 -8.11
CA SER A 522 16.68 22.36 -7.78
C SER A 522 17.02 23.51 -8.73
N GLU A 523 18.29 23.69 -9.06
CA GLU A 523 18.72 24.70 -10.04
C GLU A 523 18.16 24.40 -11.44
N SER A 524 18.19 23.15 -11.88
CA SER A 524 17.62 22.74 -13.17
C SER A 524 16.09 22.88 -13.21
N GLN A 525 15.39 22.51 -12.14
CA GLN A 525 13.94 22.71 -11.98
C GLN A 525 13.58 24.19 -12.01
N ALA A 526 14.30 25.05 -11.29
CA ALA A 526 14.06 26.50 -11.29
C ALA A 526 14.25 27.13 -12.68
N ARG A 527 15.19 26.61 -13.49
CA ARG A 527 15.38 27.04 -14.89
C ARG A 527 14.21 26.61 -15.77
N GLN A 528 13.63 25.44 -15.53
CA GLN A 528 12.57 24.86 -16.36
C GLN A 528 11.15 25.30 -15.94
N HIS A 529 10.90 25.51 -14.65
CA HIS A 529 9.58 25.81 -14.08
C HIS A 529 9.64 27.07 -13.23
N LYS A 530 9.41 28.23 -13.85
CA LYS A 530 9.56 29.56 -13.22
C LYS A 530 8.64 29.83 -12.02
N ASP A 531 7.56 29.06 -11.85
CA ASP A 531 6.48 29.39 -10.92
C ASP A 531 6.22 28.34 -9.81
N LYS A 532 6.94 27.21 -9.76
CA LYS A 532 6.75 26.18 -8.73
C LYS A 532 8.03 25.44 -8.36
N LEU A 533 8.54 25.69 -7.16
CA LEU A 533 9.47 24.78 -6.49
C LEU A 533 8.65 23.65 -5.87
N ASN A 534 8.64 22.47 -6.51
CA ASN A 534 8.13 21.28 -5.85
C ASN A 534 9.16 20.80 -4.83
N THR A 535 8.70 20.46 -3.62
CA THR A 535 9.54 19.76 -2.65
C THR A 535 9.78 18.32 -3.14
N LEU A 536 10.87 18.09 -3.88
CA LEU A 536 11.31 16.74 -4.21
C LEU A 536 11.79 16.03 -2.94
N ARG A 537 11.26 14.85 -2.68
CA ARG A 537 11.78 13.89 -1.70
C ARG A 537 12.55 12.81 -2.46
N VAL A 538 13.82 12.61 -2.14
CA VAL A 538 14.59 11.47 -2.65
C VAL A 538 14.67 10.44 -1.54
N LEU A 539 14.29 9.20 -1.86
CA LEU A 539 14.49 8.03 -1.05
C LEU A 539 15.62 7.22 -1.69
N ALA A 540 16.67 6.98 -0.94
CA ALA A 540 17.79 6.13 -1.33
C ALA A 540 17.71 4.84 -0.52
N PHE A 541 17.81 3.68 -1.19
CA PHE A 541 17.92 2.38 -0.52
C PHE A 541 19.31 1.80 -0.78
N GLY A 542 19.91 1.22 0.26
CA GLY A 542 21.05 0.31 0.14
C GLY A 542 20.59 -1.14 0.01
N GLU A 543 21.52 -2.04 -0.33
CA GLU A 543 21.27 -3.48 -0.44
C GLU A 543 20.54 -4.02 0.80
N HIS A 544 19.41 -4.68 0.57
CA HIS A 544 18.64 -5.37 1.59
C HIS A 544 18.20 -6.71 0.99
N GLU A 545 18.40 -7.81 1.73
CA GLU A 545 17.99 -9.16 1.31
C GLU A 545 16.47 -9.32 1.21
N ASP A 546 15.70 -8.36 1.74
CA ASP A 546 14.24 -8.41 1.81
C ASP A 546 13.65 -7.51 0.72
N ASN A 547 12.99 -8.14 -0.26
CA ASN A 547 12.20 -7.54 -1.35
C ASN A 547 11.01 -6.66 -0.89
N GLU A 548 10.99 -6.19 0.36
CA GLU A 548 9.88 -5.46 0.98
C GLU A 548 9.97 -3.93 0.83
N ASN A 549 11.06 -3.38 0.28
CA ASN A 549 11.24 -1.93 0.01
C ASN A 549 10.46 -1.45 -1.23
N ASN A 550 9.21 -1.89 -1.33
CA ASN A 550 8.30 -1.52 -2.41
C ASN A 550 7.75 -0.10 -2.22
N ILE A 551 7.55 0.62 -3.34
CA ILE A 551 6.69 1.83 -3.39
C ILE A 551 5.30 1.54 -2.78
N SER A 552 4.87 0.28 -2.77
CA SER A 552 3.64 -0.20 -2.15
C SER A 552 3.53 0.03 -0.63
N GLY A 553 4.63 0.34 0.07
CA GLY A 553 4.64 0.78 1.47
C GLY A 553 4.24 2.25 1.65
N ILE A 554 4.33 3.07 0.61
CA ILE A 554 4.04 4.51 0.62
C ILE A 554 2.63 4.72 0.03
N LYS A 555 1.60 4.34 0.79
CA LYS A 555 0.20 4.46 0.36
C LYS A 555 -0.41 5.77 0.89
N SER A 556 -0.44 6.79 0.02
CA SER A 556 -1.16 8.08 0.14
C SER A 556 -0.36 9.29 0.64
N GLU A 557 -0.83 10.48 0.25
CA GLU A 557 -0.35 11.80 0.72
C GLU A 557 -0.49 11.98 2.24
N ASP A 558 -1.31 11.15 2.90
CA ASP A 558 -1.65 11.22 4.33
C ASP A 558 -0.95 10.16 5.20
N GLN A 559 -0.23 9.21 4.61
CA GLN A 559 0.63 8.32 5.37
C GLN A 559 1.99 8.98 5.53
N GLU A 560 2.39 9.25 6.77
CA GLU A 560 3.80 9.44 7.10
C GLU A 560 4.58 8.29 6.44
N PRO A 561 5.53 8.56 5.52
CA PRO A 561 6.34 7.50 4.95
C PRO A 561 6.94 6.71 6.11
N THR A 562 6.66 5.41 6.18
CA THR A 562 7.48 4.52 6.99
C THR A 562 8.88 4.58 6.41
N MET A 563 9.75 5.31 7.11
CA MET A 563 11.09 5.65 6.67
C MET A 563 11.99 4.43 6.46
N PRO A 564 13.03 4.56 5.62
CA PRO A 564 13.99 3.52 5.31
C PRO A 564 14.61 2.91 6.58
N ARG A 565 14.73 1.58 6.58
CA ARG A 565 15.62 0.86 7.49
C ARG A 565 16.97 0.74 6.82
N PHE A 566 17.95 1.48 7.31
CA PHE A 566 19.35 1.20 7.01
C PHE A 566 19.75 -0.01 7.86
N VAL A 567 19.80 -1.19 7.25
CA VAL A 567 20.38 -2.37 7.88
C VAL A 567 21.81 -2.46 7.39
N TYR A 568 22.76 -2.13 8.25
CA TYR A 568 24.17 -2.42 8.03
C TYR A 568 24.38 -3.89 8.36
N TRP A 569 24.73 -4.71 7.37
CA TRP A 569 25.27 -6.04 7.62
C TRP A 569 26.78 -5.95 7.47
N ARG A 570 27.50 -6.42 8.49
CA ARG A 570 28.94 -6.68 8.38
C ARG A 570 29.08 -8.16 8.64
N ASP A 571 29.46 -8.91 7.63
CA ASP A 571 29.90 -10.28 7.84
C ASP A 571 31.26 -10.18 8.51
N GLN A 572 31.35 -10.38 9.84
CA GLN A 572 32.66 -10.52 10.47
C GLN A 572 32.71 -11.65 11.47
N GLY A 573 33.65 -12.55 11.18
CA GLY A 573 34.43 -13.21 12.20
C GLY A 573 34.77 -12.24 13.33
N ARG A 574 34.17 -12.52 14.48
CA ARG A 574 34.61 -12.22 15.85
C ARG A 574 35.32 -10.87 16.05
N SER A 575 34.54 -9.82 16.26
CA SER A 575 34.85 -8.87 17.32
C SER A 575 33.54 -8.32 17.88
N GLU A 576 33.37 -8.41 19.21
CA GLU A 576 32.17 -7.99 19.93
C GLU A 576 32.07 -6.45 19.92
N TRP A 577 30.90 -5.92 19.57
CA TRP A 577 30.60 -4.48 19.58
C TRP A 577 29.69 -4.13 20.77
N SER A 578 29.93 -2.99 21.44
CA SER A 578 29.09 -2.48 22.53
C SER A 578 27.99 -1.54 22.01
N GLU A 579 26.72 -1.90 22.24
CA GLU A 579 25.50 -1.28 21.70
C GLU A 579 25.30 0.25 21.92
N SER A 580 26.04 0.89 22.82
CA SER A 580 25.67 2.23 23.33
C SER A 580 26.25 3.44 22.57
N GLN A 581 27.36 3.28 21.83
CA GLN A 581 28.01 4.42 21.15
C GLN A 581 27.64 4.55 19.67
N ASP A 582 27.23 3.45 19.02
CA ASP A 582 26.98 3.40 17.58
C ASP A 582 25.51 3.57 17.19
N THR A 583 24.56 3.35 18.11
CA THR A 583 23.14 3.73 17.95
C THR A 583 22.95 5.24 17.74
N ALA A 584 23.91 6.06 18.17
CA ALA A 584 23.88 7.51 17.99
C ALA A 584 24.54 8.02 16.69
N ARG A 585 25.25 7.16 15.94
CA ARG A 585 26.11 7.57 14.81
C ARG A 585 25.65 7.09 13.43
N ALA A 586 24.54 6.36 13.33
CA ALA A 586 23.89 6.09 12.06
C ALA A 586 23.25 7.37 11.48
N VAL A 587 23.76 7.78 10.30
CA VAL A 587 23.31 8.83 9.37
C VAL A 587 22.27 9.81 9.93
N ARG A 588 22.74 10.87 10.59
CA ARG A 588 21.99 12.15 10.67
C ARG A 588 22.40 12.99 9.48
N VAL A 589 21.61 12.98 8.41
CA VAL A 589 21.66 14.05 7.41
C VAL A 589 21.41 15.35 8.17
N LYS A 590 22.37 16.28 8.17
CA LYS A 590 22.23 17.53 8.93
C LYS A 590 21.09 18.39 8.36
N GLU A 591 19.95 18.32 9.05
CA GLU A 591 18.66 18.99 8.82
C GLU A 591 18.79 20.46 8.39
N GLN A 592 19.77 21.19 8.96
CA GLN A 592 20.00 22.62 8.71
C GLN A 592 20.45 22.95 7.28
N ASN A 593 21.16 22.05 6.59
CA ASN A 593 21.67 22.34 5.25
C ASN A 593 20.62 22.06 4.16
N ILE A 594 19.72 21.10 4.39
CA ILE A 594 18.67 20.70 3.44
C ILE A 594 17.44 21.60 3.54
N SER A 595 17.07 22.06 4.73
CA SER A 595 16.01 23.06 4.90
C SER A 595 16.33 24.39 4.22
N GLN A 596 17.62 24.74 4.12
CA GLN A 596 18.10 25.93 3.40
C GLN A 596 17.97 25.81 1.87
N LEU A 597 17.79 24.59 1.36
CA LEU A 597 17.55 24.30 -0.07
C LEU A 597 16.04 24.22 -0.41
N GLY A 598 15.15 24.58 0.54
CA GLY A 598 13.70 24.60 0.32
C GLY A 598 13.02 23.22 0.40
N VAL A 599 13.69 22.22 0.97
CA VAL A 599 13.18 20.86 1.14
C VAL A 599 12.59 20.68 2.54
N ASP A 600 11.34 20.21 2.63
CA ASP A 600 10.66 19.94 3.91
C ASP A 600 11.24 18.69 4.60
N THR A 601 11.98 18.92 5.70
CA THR A 601 12.69 17.90 6.48
C THR A 601 11.87 17.33 7.64
N GLY A 602 10.61 17.76 7.84
CA GLY A 602 9.78 17.33 8.99
C GLY A 602 9.62 15.81 9.11
N LEU A 603 9.76 15.10 7.98
CA LEU A 603 9.87 13.65 7.80
C LEU A 603 10.98 12.97 8.62
N LEU A 604 12.19 13.53 8.61
CA LEU A 604 13.44 12.87 9.02
C LEU A 604 13.55 12.63 10.55
N LYS A 605 12.55 13.09 11.31
CA LYS A 605 12.59 13.17 12.76
C LYS A 605 12.38 11.84 13.47
N ASN A 606 11.84 10.81 12.80
CA ASN A 606 11.51 9.54 13.42
C ASN A 606 11.89 8.36 12.51
N ASN A 607 12.69 7.41 13.02
CA ASN A 607 12.87 6.01 12.54
C ASN A 607 14.22 5.64 11.90
N LEU A 608 15.27 5.57 12.73
CA LEU A 608 16.43 4.70 12.51
C LEU A 608 16.44 3.65 13.64
N LYS A 609 16.29 2.35 13.31
CA LYS A 609 16.47 1.22 14.25
C LYS A 609 17.45 0.23 13.64
N ILE A 610 18.52 -0.09 14.37
CA ILE A 610 19.58 -1.06 13.99
C ILE A 610 19.17 -2.46 14.50
N ARG A 611 19.39 -3.51 13.71
CA ARG A 611 19.23 -4.92 14.13
C ARG A 611 20.61 -5.57 14.33
N SER A 612 20.76 -6.43 15.34
CA SER A 612 21.91 -7.32 15.50
C SER A 612 21.80 -8.52 14.55
N SER A 613 22.85 -8.81 13.78
CA SER A 613 22.93 -10.01 12.94
C SER A 613 23.20 -11.25 13.80
N GLY A 614 22.26 -12.21 13.80
CA GLY A 614 22.47 -13.54 14.35
C GLY A 614 22.59 -14.54 13.20
N GLY A 615 23.83 -14.85 12.79
CA GLY A 615 24.10 -15.93 11.85
C GLY A 615 23.79 -17.31 12.43
N PRO A 616 23.73 -18.37 11.59
CA PRO A 616 23.54 -19.74 12.06
C PRO A 616 24.74 -20.18 12.90
N ALA A 617 24.48 -20.71 14.10
CA ALA A 617 25.47 -21.54 14.78
C ALA A 617 25.67 -22.79 13.91
N SER A 618 26.91 -23.05 13.52
CA SER A 618 27.28 -24.25 12.78
C SER A 618 26.96 -25.50 13.60
N ASP A 619 26.35 -26.48 12.95
CA ASP A 619 26.68 -27.86 13.24
C ASP A 619 28.07 -28.11 12.63
N PHE A 620 28.96 -28.60 13.49
CA PHE A 620 30.43 -28.71 13.44
C PHE A 620 31.25 -27.50 13.90
#